data_AF-A0A453KC39-F1
#
_entry.id   AF-A0A453KC39-F1
#
_cell.length_a   1.000
_cell.length_b   1.000
_cell.length_c   1.000
_cell.angle_alpha   90.00
_cell.angle_beta   90.00
_cell.angle_gamma   90.00
#
_symmetry.space_group_name_H-M   'P 1'
#
loop_
_entity.id
_entity.type
_entity.pdbx_description
1 polymer ?
#
loop_
_entity_poly.entity_id
_entity_poly.type
_entity_poly.pdbx_seq_one_letter_code
_entity_poly.pdbx_strand_id
1 'polypeptide(L)'
;MGSKETLCRTRTILCFLLLFCVSCKCSASEFEITQVASLGVDASSHLARKIPDTLFGIFFEEINHAGAGGIWAELVSNRGFEAGGPHTPSNIEPWSIIGDDSSIFVGTDRTSCFRRNKVALRMEVLCDNCPAVGVGIYNPGFWGMNIEDGKTYNLVMHAKSPEMIEMTVSLTSSDGLRVLASAAIRVPGGSNWIKLDQKLVAQGTDRTSRLQITAKTKGVVWLDQVSLMPSDTYKGHGFRTELISMLLDLKPRFLRFPGGCFVEGSWLRNAFRWRDSIGPWEERPGHYGDVWNYWTDDGLGYYEFLQLSEDLGAAPVWVFNNGISHHDEVDTTAIAPFVKDILDSLEFARGSAESTWGSVRAAMGHPEPFPVKYVAIGNEDCGKENYRGNYLKFYNAIREAYPDIQMISNCDGSSGPLDHPADLYDFHVYTGSRALFSMKNTFDNTSRSGPK
;
A
#
# COMPACT_ATOMS: atom_id res chain seq x y z
N MET A 1 54.39 45.00 -66.25
CA MET A 1 54.28 45.67 -64.93
C MET A 1 53.11 45.04 -64.18
N GLY A 2 53.29 44.66 -62.91
CA GLY A 2 52.32 43.95 -62.07
C GLY A 2 52.95 42.70 -61.43
N SER A 3 53.79 42.88 -60.40
CA SER A 3 53.48 42.77 -58.95
C SER A 3 53.29 41.30 -58.52
N LYS A 4 54.22 40.58 -57.88
CA LYS A 4 55.09 40.79 -56.69
C LYS A 4 54.38 41.07 -55.34
N GLU A 5 53.06 41.02 -55.25
CA GLU A 5 52.34 41.29 -53.98
C GLU A 5 51.79 40.10 -53.20
N THR A 6 51.74 38.89 -53.77
CA THR A 6 50.98 37.80 -53.12
C THR A 6 51.73 37.03 -52.03
N LEU A 7 53.07 37.16 -51.94
CA LEU A 7 53.86 36.40 -50.95
C LEU A 7 54.06 37.15 -49.60
N CYS A 8 53.78 38.46 -49.55
CA CYS A 8 53.99 39.28 -48.36
C CYS A 8 52.78 39.26 -47.40
N ARG A 9 51.56 39.08 -47.91
CA ARG A 9 50.33 39.05 -47.08
C ARG A 9 50.21 37.80 -46.21
N THR A 10 50.68 36.64 -46.68
CA THR A 10 50.49 35.37 -45.98
C THR A 10 51.41 35.21 -44.77
N ARG A 11 52.63 35.77 -44.81
CA ARG A 11 53.55 35.78 -43.66
C ARG A 11 53.11 36.75 -42.56
N THR A 12 52.54 37.90 -42.93
CA THR A 12 52.07 38.90 -41.96
C THR A 12 50.83 38.40 -41.22
N ILE A 13 49.90 37.72 -41.90
CA ILE A 13 48.71 37.13 -41.28
C ILE A 13 49.09 35.98 -40.34
N LEU A 14 50.08 35.14 -40.71
CA LEU A 14 50.54 34.05 -39.84
C LEU A 14 51.27 34.56 -38.59
N CYS A 15 52.06 35.64 -38.69
CA CYS A 15 52.67 36.29 -37.54
C CYS A 15 51.64 36.97 -36.63
N PHE A 16 50.58 37.59 -37.18
CA PHE A 16 49.50 38.17 -36.37
C PHE A 16 48.67 37.09 -35.64
N LEU A 17 48.41 35.95 -36.26
CA LEU A 17 47.71 34.83 -35.60
C LEU A 17 48.57 34.14 -34.52
N LEU A 18 49.88 34.00 -34.73
CA LEU A 18 50.81 33.48 -33.71
C LEU A 18 51.01 34.46 -32.54
N LEU A 19 51.07 35.77 -32.80
CA LEU A 19 51.12 36.78 -31.74
C LEU A 19 49.81 36.84 -30.94
N PHE A 20 48.64 36.67 -31.58
CA PHE A 20 47.35 36.61 -30.88
C PHE A 20 47.21 35.34 -30.03
N CYS A 21 47.73 34.20 -30.50
CA CYS A 21 47.74 32.95 -29.73
C CYS A 21 48.78 32.95 -28.58
N VAL A 22 49.85 33.74 -28.66
CA VAL A 22 50.83 33.89 -27.57
C VAL A 22 50.40 34.96 -26.55
N SER A 23 49.69 36.01 -26.96
CA SER A 23 49.08 36.99 -26.02
C SER A 23 47.85 36.45 -25.28
N CYS A 24 47.20 35.41 -25.80
CA CYS A 24 46.15 34.68 -25.06
C CYS A 24 46.70 33.53 -24.19
N LYS A 25 48.02 33.50 -23.94
CA LYS A 25 48.66 32.65 -22.92
C LYS A 25 49.12 33.48 -21.73
N CYS A 26 48.25 34.30 -21.14
CA CYS A 26 48.40 34.71 -19.74
C CYS A 26 47.03 34.84 -19.10
N SER A 27 46.84 34.01 -18.07
CA SER A 27 45.83 34.14 -17.03
C SER A 27 44.39 33.81 -17.44
N ALA A 28 44.18 32.60 -17.96
CA ALA A 28 43.12 31.79 -17.34
C ALA A 28 43.63 31.36 -15.96
N SER A 29 43.76 32.32 -15.03
CA SER A 29 43.54 31.98 -13.64
C SER A 29 42.07 31.56 -13.62
N GLU A 30 41.81 30.27 -13.56
CA GLU A 30 40.61 29.83 -12.89
C GLU A 30 40.68 30.51 -11.53
N PHE A 31 39.99 31.65 -11.41
CA PHE A 31 39.57 32.14 -10.11
C PHE A 31 38.60 31.05 -9.65
N GLU A 32 39.15 29.98 -9.07
CA GLU A 32 38.48 29.31 -7.97
C GLU A 32 38.34 30.40 -6.91
N ILE A 33 37.28 31.21 -7.05
CA ILE A 33 36.78 32.00 -5.95
C ILE A 33 36.35 30.93 -4.95
N THR A 34 37.25 30.56 -4.05
CA THR A 34 36.91 29.84 -2.83
C THR A 34 35.90 30.74 -2.14
N GLN A 35 34.61 30.47 -2.39
CA GLN A 35 33.53 31.27 -1.84
C GLN A 35 33.50 30.93 -0.36
N VAL A 36 34.18 31.74 0.45
CA VAL A 36 34.24 31.55 1.90
C VAL A 36 32.86 31.87 2.47
N ALA A 37 32.04 30.85 2.64
CA ALA A 37 30.78 30.96 3.37
C ALA A 37 31.08 30.94 4.88
N SER A 38 30.54 31.92 5.61
CA SER A 38 30.61 31.95 7.08
C SER A 38 29.25 31.57 7.65
N LEU A 39 29.21 30.56 8.54
CA LEU A 39 28.02 30.15 9.27
C LEU A 39 28.20 30.48 10.76
N GLY A 40 27.43 31.43 11.27
CA GLY A 40 27.34 31.70 12.70
C GLY A 40 26.32 30.76 13.35
N VAL A 41 26.70 30.12 14.45
CA VAL A 41 25.79 29.27 15.25
C VAL A 41 25.54 29.96 16.58
N ASP A 42 24.29 30.34 16.85
CA ASP A 42 23.87 30.87 18.15
C ASP A 42 23.52 29.70 19.08
N ALA A 43 24.36 29.47 20.09
CA ALA A 43 24.19 28.42 21.09
C ALA A 43 23.46 28.89 22.36
N SER A 44 22.84 30.07 22.34
CA SER A 44 22.16 30.63 23.50
C SER A 44 20.83 29.92 23.80
N SER A 45 20.63 29.55 25.06
CA SER A 45 19.47 28.75 25.49
C SER A 45 18.13 29.50 25.43
N HIS A 46 18.14 30.83 25.43
CA HIS A 46 16.93 31.66 25.42
C HIS A 46 16.22 31.70 24.05
N LEU A 47 16.94 31.36 22.96
CA LEU A 47 16.37 31.22 21.62
C LEU A 47 16.08 29.76 21.24
N ALA A 48 16.54 28.80 22.06
CA ALA A 48 16.38 27.38 21.77
C ALA A 48 14.91 26.98 21.76
N ARG A 49 14.48 26.33 20.67
CA ARG A 49 13.18 25.67 20.56
C ARG A 49 13.40 24.17 20.51
N LYS A 50 12.61 23.41 21.29
CA LYS A 50 12.65 21.95 21.19
C LYS A 50 12.10 21.55 19.82
N ILE A 51 12.91 20.84 19.03
CA ILE A 51 12.44 20.20 17.80
C ILE A 51 11.45 19.10 18.20
N PRO A 52 10.23 19.07 17.63
CA PRO A 52 9.26 18.04 17.97
C PRO A 52 9.82 16.64 17.71
N ASP A 53 9.57 15.73 18.65
CA ASP A 53 9.96 14.32 18.49
C ASP A 53 9.17 13.63 17.37
N THR A 54 8.23 14.33 16.71
CA THR A 54 7.39 13.91 15.59
C THR A 54 7.73 14.65 14.29
N LEU A 55 8.90 15.27 14.18
CA LEU A 55 9.29 16.02 12.97
C LEU A 55 9.37 15.14 11.72
N PHE A 56 9.84 13.90 11.87
CA PHE A 56 10.02 12.97 10.75
C PHE A 56 9.17 11.71 10.95
N GLY A 57 8.45 11.33 9.91
CA GLY A 57 7.60 10.15 9.90
C GLY A 57 7.42 9.61 8.49
N ILE A 58 6.51 8.66 8.36
CA ILE A 58 6.19 7.99 7.10
C ILE A 58 4.74 8.28 6.76
N PHE A 59 4.50 8.51 5.47
CA PHE A 59 3.17 8.48 4.90
C PHE A 59 3.02 7.18 4.10
N PHE A 60 1.89 6.50 4.28
CA PHE A 60 1.53 5.28 3.57
C PHE A 60 0.14 5.41 2.95
N GLU A 61 0.08 5.10 1.67
CA GLU A 61 -1.15 4.76 0.95
C GLU A 61 -0.94 3.49 0.13
N GLU A 62 -2.03 2.80 -0.20
CA GLU A 62 -1.99 1.65 -1.11
C GLU A 62 -1.86 2.14 -2.56
N ILE A 63 -0.63 2.50 -2.93
CA ILE A 63 -0.19 2.91 -4.26
C ILE A 63 0.99 2.04 -4.69
N ASN A 64 1.11 1.75 -5.99
CA ASN A 64 2.23 0.97 -6.55
C ASN A 64 2.44 -0.40 -5.88
N HIS A 65 1.37 -1.03 -5.38
CA HIS A 65 1.46 -2.27 -4.61
C HIS A 65 2.32 -2.13 -3.33
N ALA A 66 2.27 -0.96 -2.67
CA ALA A 66 3.02 -0.71 -1.44
C ALA A 66 2.58 -1.63 -0.29
N GLY A 67 1.30 -1.98 -0.21
CA GLY A 67 0.77 -2.93 0.79
C GLY A 67 0.63 -4.31 0.18
N ALA A 68 -0.43 -4.53 -0.60
CA ALA A 68 -0.66 -5.76 -1.34
C ALA A 68 0.39 -5.96 -2.43
N GLY A 69 1.32 -6.91 -2.22
CA GLY A 69 2.49 -7.12 -3.07
C GLY A 69 3.77 -6.47 -2.57
N GLY A 70 3.64 -5.56 -1.59
CA GLY A 70 4.72 -4.83 -0.94
C GLY A 70 4.93 -5.31 0.49
N ILE A 71 4.66 -4.45 1.48
CA ILE A 71 4.96 -4.72 2.90
C ILE A 71 4.12 -5.86 3.48
N TRP A 72 2.94 -6.14 2.92
CA TRP A 72 2.11 -7.27 3.32
C TRP A 72 2.63 -8.58 2.70
N ALA A 73 2.79 -9.63 3.51
CA ALA A 73 3.49 -10.84 3.09
C ALA A 73 2.65 -11.84 2.28
N GLU A 74 1.39 -11.54 1.99
CA GLU A 74 0.59 -12.34 1.04
C GLU A 74 1.30 -12.41 -0.30
N LEU A 75 1.45 -13.63 -0.81
CA LEU A 75 2.10 -13.89 -2.10
C LEU A 75 1.08 -14.03 -3.22
N VAL A 76 -0.16 -14.43 -2.92
CA VAL A 76 -1.21 -14.65 -3.92
C VAL A 76 -1.93 -13.35 -4.21
N SER A 77 -1.90 -12.94 -5.48
CA SER A 77 -2.71 -11.82 -5.97
C SER A 77 -4.10 -12.31 -6.37
N ASN A 78 -5.15 -11.52 -6.11
CA ASN A 78 -6.56 -11.91 -6.34
C ASN A 78 -6.91 -13.26 -5.66
N ARG A 79 -6.59 -13.40 -4.37
CA ARG A 79 -6.75 -14.65 -3.61
C ARG A 79 -8.20 -15.13 -3.44
N GLY A 80 -9.15 -14.21 -3.36
CA GLY A 80 -10.58 -14.49 -3.22
C GLY A 80 -11.38 -14.35 -4.52
N PHE A 81 -10.70 -14.12 -5.65
CA PHE A 81 -11.35 -13.95 -6.95
C PHE A 81 -12.36 -12.79 -7.00
N GLU A 82 -12.24 -11.77 -6.14
CA GLU A 82 -13.18 -10.64 -6.10
C GLU A 82 -12.80 -9.48 -7.04
N ALA A 83 -11.62 -9.54 -7.67
CA ALA A 83 -11.08 -8.45 -8.49
C ALA A 83 -11.98 -7.98 -9.65
N GLY A 84 -12.90 -8.82 -10.13
CA GLY A 84 -13.89 -8.45 -11.15
C GLY A 84 -15.04 -7.56 -10.64
N GLY A 85 -15.14 -7.34 -9.32
CA GLY A 85 -16.17 -6.54 -8.67
C GLY A 85 -17.55 -7.22 -8.62
N PRO A 86 -18.57 -6.53 -8.09
CA PRO A 86 -19.87 -7.13 -7.73
C PRO A 86 -20.82 -7.40 -8.91
N HIS A 87 -20.52 -6.89 -10.11
CA HIS A 87 -21.44 -6.86 -11.26
C HIS A 87 -20.93 -7.58 -12.53
N THR A 88 -19.72 -8.12 -12.49
CA THR A 88 -19.08 -8.76 -13.65
C THR A 88 -18.92 -10.25 -13.36
N PRO A 89 -19.02 -11.18 -14.35
CA PRO A 89 -18.42 -12.49 -14.17
C PRO A 89 -16.97 -12.27 -13.76
N SER A 90 -16.58 -12.82 -12.62
CA SER A 90 -15.30 -12.43 -12.04
C SER A 90 -14.14 -12.82 -12.94
N ASN A 91 -13.16 -11.92 -13.01
CA ASN A 91 -11.90 -12.15 -13.69
C ASN A 91 -11.01 -12.99 -12.79
N ILE A 92 -10.42 -14.05 -13.34
CA ILE A 92 -9.43 -14.84 -12.61
C ILE A 92 -8.05 -14.18 -12.61
N GLU A 93 -7.81 -13.12 -13.37
CA GLU A 93 -6.50 -12.43 -13.41
C GLU A 93 -5.97 -12.07 -12.01
N PRO A 94 -4.68 -12.32 -11.71
CA PRO A 94 -3.62 -12.80 -12.59
C PRO A 94 -3.50 -14.32 -12.68
N TRP A 95 -4.48 -15.08 -12.18
CA TRP A 95 -4.49 -16.52 -12.36
C TRP A 95 -4.59 -16.89 -13.84
N SER A 96 -3.91 -17.97 -14.21
CA SER A 96 -3.81 -18.47 -15.57
C SER A 96 -3.97 -19.98 -15.62
N ILE A 97 -4.40 -20.51 -16.76
CA ILE A 97 -4.71 -21.92 -16.95
C ILE A 97 -3.42 -22.71 -17.29
N ILE A 98 -3.29 -23.90 -16.70
CA ILE A 98 -2.34 -24.94 -17.11
C ILE A 98 -3.13 -26.01 -17.87
N GLY A 99 -2.95 -26.08 -19.18
CA GLY A 99 -3.69 -26.96 -20.06
C GLY A 99 -4.37 -26.17 -21.19
N ASP A 100 -5.25 -26.85 -21.93
CA ASP A 100 -6.06 -26.28 -23.00
C ASP A 100 -7.56 -26.64 -22.83
N ASP A 101 -8.40 -26.07 -23.67
CA ASP A 101 -9.86 -26.24 -23.65
C ASP A 101 -10.31 -27.70 -23.83
N SER A 102 -9.45 -28.60 -24.33
CA SER A 102 -9.76 -30.03 -24.42
C SER A 102 -9.58 -30.77 -23.08
N SER A 103 -8.84 -30.15 -22.16
CA SER A 103 -8.35 -30.77 -20.92
C SER A 103 -8.92 -30.14 -19.66
N ILE A 104 -9.30 -28.86 -19.70
CA ILE A 104 -9.77 -28.13 -18.52
C ILE A 104 -10.69 -26.97 -18.90
N PHE A 105 -11.70 -26.73 -18.06
CA PHE A 105 -12.51 -25.52 -18.07
C PHE A 105 -12.32 -24.79 -16.73
N VAL A 106 -12.04 -23.48 -16.79
CA VAL A 106 -11.90 -22.62 -15.60
C VAL A 106 -12.82 -21.42 -15.75
N GLY A 107 -13.58 -21.13 -14.70
CA GLY A 107 -14.39 -19.92 -14.61
C GLY A 107 -14.67 -19.57 -13.16
N THR A 108 -15.50 -18.55 -12.95
CA THR A 108 -15.94 -18.16 -11.61
C THR A 108 -17.46 -18.16 -11.53
N ASP A 109 -17.99 -18.47 -10.36
CA ASP A 109 -19.41 -18.32 -10.05
C ASP A 109 -19.61 -17.75 -8.64
N ARG A 110 -20.87 -17.57 -8.22
CA ARG A 110 -21.21 -16.96 -6.92
C ARG A 110 -21.55 -18.00 -5.84
N THR A 111 -20.77 -19.08 -5.74
CA THR A 111 -21.04 -20.22 -4.85
C THR A 111 -20.15 -20.29 -3.60
N SER A 112 -19.34 -19.25 -3.35
CA SER A 112 -18.48 -19.16 -2.16
C SER A 112 -19.26 -19.42 -0.85
N CYS A 113 -18.56 -20.00 0.14
CA CYS A 113 -19.07 -20.09 1.51
C CYS A 113 -19.12 -18.75 2.25
N PHE A 114 -18.46 -17.71 1.75
CA PHE A 114 -18.39 -16.42 2.41
C PHE A 114 -19.53 -15.50 1.95
N ARG A 115 -20.22 -14.89 2.92
CA ARG A 115 -21.38 -14.04 2.62
C ARG A 115 -20.98 -12.72 1.94
N ARG A 116 -19.81 -12.19 2.30
CA ARG A 116 -19.27 -10.91 1.79
C ARG A 116 -18.37 -11.08 0.57
N ASN A 117 -17.74 -12.25 0.43
CA ASN A 117 -16.91 -12.64 -0.71
C ASN A 117 -17.65 -13.76 -1.43
N LYS A 118 -18.41 -13.44 -2.46
CA LYS A 118 -19.36 -14.41 -3.04
C LYS A 118 -18.73 -15.21 -4.16
N VAL A 119 -17.62 -14.76 -4.72
CA VAL A 119 -17.01 -15.36 -5.89
C VAL A 119 -16.20 -16.58 -5.48
N ALA A 120 -16.35 -17.67 -6.22
CA ALA A 120 -15.49 -18.83 -6.14
C ALA A 120 -14.99 -19.19 -7.54
N LEU A 121 -13.75 -19.67 -7.64
CA LEU A 121 -13.22 -20.25 -8.87
C LEU A 121 -13.75 -21.68 -9.01
N ARG A 122 -14.32 -22.00 -10.17
CA ARG A 122 -14.72 -23.34 -10.58
C ARG A 122 -13.71 -23.88 -11.58
N MET A 123 -13.06 -24.98 -11.23
CA MET A 123 -12.12 -25.71 -12.07
C MET A 123 -12.71 -27.09 -12.41
N GLU A 124 -12.89 -27.36 -13.70
CA GLU A 124 -13.39 -28.63 -14.22
C GLU A 124 -12.31 -29.28 -15.09
N VAL A 125 -11.72 -30.36 -14.60
CA VAL A 125 -10.76 -31.17 -15.34
C VAL A 125 -11.53 -32.15 -16.21
N LEU A 126 -11.27 -32.10 -17.52
CA LEU A 126 -12.00 -32.84 -18.55
C LEU A 126 -11.25 -34.09 -19.04
N CYS A 127 -9.93 -34.10 -18.90
CA CYS A 127 -9.07 -35.18 -19.37
C CYS A 127 -9.17 -36.45 -18.49
N ASP A 128 -9.33 -37.61 -19.14
CA ASP A 128 -9.22 -38.91 -18.47
C ASP A 128 -7.75 -39.34 -18.29
N ASN A 129 -6.87 -38.94 -19.22
CA ASN A 129 -5.42 -39.16 -19.19
C ASN A 129 -4.68 -37.82 -19.27
N CYS A 130 -4.74 -37.03 -18.21
CA CYS A 130 -4.08 -35.74 -18.17
C CYS A 130 -2.53 -35.88 -18.27
N PRO A 131 -1.81 -34.85 -18.74
CA PRO A 131 -0.35 -34.83 -18.73
C PRO A 131 0.24 -35.17 -17.36
N ALA A 132 1.48 -35.67 -17.32
CA ALA A 132 2.11 -36.10 -16.07
C ALA A 132 2.19 -35.00 -14.99
N VAL A 133 2.29 -33.73 -15.41
CA VAL A 133 2.28 -32.53 -14.56
C VAL A 133 0.87 -32.11 -14.09
N GLY A 134 -0.17 -32.72 -14.65
CA GLY A 134 -1.57 -32.35 -14.45
C GLY A 134 -2.00 -31.14 -15.27
N VAL A 135 -3.29 -30.81 -15.17
CA VAL A 135 -3.88 -29.57 -15.66
C VAL A 135 -4.48 -28.81 -14.49
N GLY A 136 -4.62 -27.49 -14.60
CA GLY A 136 -5.10 -26.68 -13.48
C GLY A 136 -4.95 -25.20 -13.68
N ILE A 137 -4.55 -24.50 -12.62
CA ILE A 137 -4.33 -23.06 -12.61
C ILE A 137 -3.01 -22.71 -11.91
N TYR A 138 -2.47 -21.54 -12.22
CA TYR A 138 -1.37 -20.94 -11.46
C TYR A 138 -1.59 -19.46 -11.18
N ASN A 139 -1.00 -18.97 -10.10
CA ASN A 139 -0.92 -17.56 -9.75
C ASN A 139 0.55 -17.12 -9.73
N PRO A 140 0.95 -16.10 -10.51
CA PRO A 140 2.32 -15.58 -10.51
C PRO A 140 2.64 -14.72 -9.28
N GLY A 141 1.67 -14.47 -8.41
CA GLY A 141 1.77 -13.50 -7.33
C GLY A 141 1.88 -12.09 -7.87
N PHE A 142 2.70 -11.28 -7.22
CA PHE A 142 2.98 -9.90 -7.62
C PHE A 142 4.28 -9.85 -8.45
N TRP A 143 4.15 -10.16 -9.75
CA TRP A 143 5.26 -10.28 -10.71
C TRP A 143 6.33 -11.32 -10.35
N GLY A 144 5.94 -12.37 -9.64
CA GLY A 144 6.79 -13.45 -9.16
C GLY A 144 6.76 -13.58 -7.64
N MET A 145 6.93 -14.80 -7.16
CA MET A 145 7.07 -15.11 -5.74
C MET A 145 8.54 -15.43 -5.41
N ASN A 146 9.11 -14.71 -4.45
CA ASN A 146 10.44 -15.02 -3.94
C ASN A 146 10.36 -16.21 -2.98
N ILE A 147 10.67 -17.40 -3.48
CA ILE A 147 10.72 -18.63 -2.71
C ILE A 147 12.18 -18.92 -2.35
N GLU A 148 12.44 -19.20 -1.08
CA GLU A 148 13.78 -19.39 -0.53
C GLU A 148 13.93 -20.80 0.04
N ASP A 149 15.09 -21.41 -0.21
CA ASP A 149 15.40 -22.77 0.23
C ASP A 149 15.27 -22.92 1.75
N GLY A 150 14.63 -24.02 2.19
CA GLY A 150 14.37 -24.31 3.60
C GLY A 150 13.27 -23.49 4.26
N LYS A 151 12.75 -22.42 3.64
CA LYS A 151 11.61 -21.65 4.18
C LYS A 151 10.31 -22.43 4.08
N THR A 152 9.40 -22.15 5.02
CA THR A 152 8.06 -22.73 5.06
C THR A 152 7.02 -21.69 4.69
N TYR A 153 6.12 -22.05 3.79
CA TYR A 153 5.01 -21.23 3.32
C TYR A 153 3.69 -21.89 3.75
N ASN A 154 2.84 -21.13 4.41
CA ASN A 154 1.52 -21.58 4.86
C ASN A 154 0.51 -21.31 3.76
N LEU A 155 0.01 -22.37 3.15
CA LEU A 155 -1.08 -22.34 2.20
C LEU A 155 -2.40 -22.56 2.95
N VAL A 156 -3.33 -21.64 2.81
CA VAL A 156 -4.71 -21.78 3.27
C VAL A 156 -5.63 -21.61 2.07
N MET A 157 -6.59 -22.51 1.89
CA MET A 157 -7.64 -22.34 0.88
C MET A 157 -8.93 -23.03 1.31
N HIS A 158 -10.05 -22.58 0.73
CA HIS A 158 -11.33 -23.25 0.86
C HIS A 158 -11.60 -24.02 -0.42
N ALA A 159 -12.06 -25.27 -0.29
CA ALA A 159 -12.41 -26.08 -1.44
C ALA A 159 -13.71 -26.86 -1.23
N LYS A 160 -14.42 -27.10 -2.34
CA LYS A 160 -15.58 -27.99 -2.41
C LYS A 160 -15.53 -28.78 -3.70
N SER A 161 -15.88 -30.05 -3.66
CA SER A 161 -15.97 -30.91 -4.85
C SER A 161 -17.15 -31.87 -4.68
N PRO A 162 -17.96 -32.13 -5.72
CA PRO A 162 -19.11 -33.02 -5.59
C PRO A 162 -18.66 -34.47 -5.40
N GLU A 163 -17.57 -34.85 -6.06
CA GLU A 163 -16.92 -36.15 -5.94
C GLU A 163 -15.54 -35.99 -5.29
N MET A 164 -14.93 -37.10 -4.86
CA MET A 164 -13.57 -37.04 -4.33
C MET A 164 -12.60 -36.65 -5.46
N ILE A 165 -11.76 -35.65 -5.21
CA ILE A 165 -10.72 -35.23 -6.15
C ILE A 165 -9.40 -35.06 -5.43
N GLU A 166 -8.33 -35.55 -6.06
CA GLU A 166 -6.95 -35.35 -5.62
C GLU A 166 -6.29 -34.27 -6.47
N MET A 167 -5.78 -33.25 -5.79
CA MET A 167 -5.04 -32.14 -6.38
C MET A 167 -3.61 -32.14 -5.88
N THR A 168 -2.73 -31.51 -6.63
CA THR A 168 -1.36 -31.20 -6.23
C THR A 168 -1.22 -29.69 -6.18
N VAL A 169 -0.81 -29.18 -5.02
CA VAL A 169 -0.35 -27.79 -4.90
C VAL A 169 1.16 -27.78 -4.99
N SER A 170 1.73 -26.78 -5.65
CA SER A 170 3.18 -26.64 -5.76
C SER A 170 3.63 -25.20 -5.95
N LEU A 171 4.81 -24.92 -5.41
CA LEU A 171 5.60 -23.74 -5.75
C LEU A 171 6.56 -24.14 -6.85
N THR A 172 6.52 -23.44 -7.98
CA THR A 172 7.35 -23.76 -9.15
C THR A 172 8.04 -22.52 -9.68
N SER A 173 9.10 -22.69 -10.47
CA SER A 173 9.68 -21.60 -11.27
C SER A 173 8.62 -20.97 -12.19
N SER A 174 8.88 -19.77 -12.72
CA SER A 174 7.93 -19.03 -13.58
C SER A 174 7.43 -19.85 -14.78
N ASP A 175 8.26 -20.73 -15.34
CA ASP A 175 7.94 -21.65 -16.44
C ASP A 175 7.20 -22.93 -16.00
N GLY A 176 7.10 -23.20 -14.71
CA GLY A 176 6.51 -24.40 -14.14
C GLY A 176 7.37 -25.66 -14.19
N LEU A 177 8.62 -25.57 -14.66
CA LEU A 177 9.47 -26.75 -14.89
C LEU A 177 10.16 -27.23 -13.61
N ARG A 178 10.59 -26.31 -12.75
CA ARG A 178 11.27 -26.63 -11.51
C ARG A 178 10.31 -26.54 -10.34
N VAL A 179 10.06 -27.66 -9.67
CA VAL A 179 9.27 -27.71 -8.44
C VAL A 179 10.16 -27.40 -7.24
N LEU A 180 9.77 -26.41 -6.45
CA LEU A 180 10.46 -25.97 -5.24
C LEU A 180 9.81 -26.55 -3.99
N ALA A 181 8.48 -26.67 -3.98
CA ALA A 181 7.74 -27.33 -2.92
C ALA A 181 6.46 -27.94 -3.51
N SER A 182 5.95 -29.03 -2.92
CA SER A 182 4.69 -29.61 -3.35
C SER A 182 4.01 -30.39 -2.23
N ALA A 183 2.68 -30.45 -2.28
CA ALA A 183 1.87 -31.31 -1.43
C ALA A 183 0.66 -31.83 -2.21
N ALA A 184 0.26 -33.08 -1.92
CA ALA A 184 -1.00 -33.64 -2.38
C ALA A 184 -2.13 -33.21 -1.45
N ILE A 185 -3.25 -32.80 -2.02
CA ILE A 185 -4.44 -32.33 -1.32
C ILE A 185 -5.62 -33.15 -1.78
N ARG A 186 -6.40 -33.65 -0.82
CA ARG A 186 -7.60 -34.44 -1.09
C ARG A 186 -8.84 -33.70 -0.64
N VAL A 187 -9.77 -33.48 -1.57
CA VAL A 187 -11.11 -32.97 -1.24
C VAL A 187 -12.04 -34.19 -1.20
N PRO A 188 -12.69 -34.50 -0.06
CA PRO A 188 -13.33 -35.79 0.18
C PRO A 188 -14.64 -36.03 -0.61
N GLY A 189 -15.12 -35.05 -1.37
CA GLY A 189 -16.42 -35.08 -2.03
C GLY A 189 -17.57 -34.59 -1.12
N GLY A 190 -18.66 -34.12 -1.71
CA GLY A 190 -19.85 -33.62 -1.03
C GLY A 190 -20.21 -32.16 -1.35
N SER A 191 -21.21 -31.63 -0.65
CA SER A 191 -21.74 -30.28 -0.88
C SER A 191 -21.13 -29.20 0.01
N ASN A 192 -20.29 -29.59 0.98
CA ASN A 192 -19.77 -28.67 1.99
C ASN A 192 -18.38 -28.16 1.59
N TRP A 193 -18.16 -26.87 1.82
CA TRP A 193 -16.84 -26.27 1.77
C TRP A 193 -15.99 -26.76 2.94
N ILE A 194 -14.72 -27.04 2.66
CA ILE A 194 -13.73 -27.39 3.67
C ILE A 194 -12.57 -26.41 3.62
N LYS A 195 -12.05 -26.05 4.79
CA LYS A 195 -10.79 -25.31 4.92
C LYS A 195 -9.64 -26.31 4.82
N LEU A 196 -8.69 -26.01 3.95
CA LEU A 196 -7.46 -26.75 3.73
C LEU A 196 -6.30 -25.88 4.22
N ASP A 197 -5.46 -26.46 5.07
CA ASP A 197 -4.29 -25.83 5.65
C ASP A 197 -3.09 -26.75 5.40
N GLN A 198 -2.10 -26.24 4.67
CA GLN A 198 -0.95 -27.01 4.25
C GLN A 198 0.32 -26.18 4.39
N LYS A 199 1.35 -26.79 4.97
CA LYS A 199 2.71 -26.23 4.98
C LYS A 199 3.50 -26.75 3.79
N LEU A 200 4.12 -25.84 3.05
CA LEU A 200 5.01 -26.11 1.94
C LEU A 200 6.43 -25.73 2.33
N VAL A 201 7.33 -26.72 2.45
CA VAL A 201 8.74 -26.50 2.74
C VAL A 201 9.52 -26.47 1.43
N ALA A 202 10.12 -25.33 1.12
CA ALA A 202 10.89 -25.15 -0.10
C ALA A 202 12.20 -25.95 -0.06
N GLN A 203 12.52 -26.59 -1.19
CA GLN A 203 13.72 -27.39 -1.45
C GLN A 203 14.65 -26.69 -2.47
N GLY A 204 14.45 -25.39 -2.67
CA GLY A 204 15.27 -24.56 -3.53
C GLY A 204 14.84 -23.11 -3.51
N THR A 205 15.72 -22.23 -4.02
CA THR A 205 15.47 -20.80 -4.13
C THR A 205 15.13 -20.41 -5.57
N ASP A 206 14.12 -19.56 -5.75
CA ASP A 206 13.75 -18.91 -7.01
C ASP A 206 13.01 -17.59 -6.74
N ARG A 207 13.47 -16.51 -7.38
CA ARG A 207 12.91 -15.16 -7.18
C ARG A 207 11.65 -14.88 -8.00
N THR A 208 11.36 -15.75 -8.97
CA THR A 208 10.29 -15.55 -9.96
C THR A 208 9.30 -16.71 -9.94
N SER A 209 9.06 -17.29 -8.77
CA SER A 209 8.20 -18.47 -8.65
C SER A 209 6.72 -18.14 -8.85
N ARG A 210 5.91 -19.19 -8.95
CA ARG A 210 4.44 -19.12 -8.97
C ARG A 210 3.85 -20.23 -8.09
N LEU A 211 2.64 -20.02 -7.60
CA LEU A 211 1.82 -21.07 -6.99
C LEU A 211 1.01 -21.74 -8.09
N GLN A 212 0.98 -23.06 -8.14
CA GLN A 212 0.09 -23.80 -9.04
C GLN A 212 -0.72 -24.87 -8.31
N ILE A 213 -1.94 -25.08 -8.78
CA ILE A 213 -2.89 -26.09 -8.29
C ILE A 213 -3.31 -26.91 -9.49
N THR A 214 -2.94 -28.19 -9.53
CA THR A 214 -3.23 -29.09 -10.65
C THR A 214 -3.92 -30.37 -10.20
N ALA A 215 -4.65 -31.01 -11.10
CA ALA A 215 -5.18 -32.35 -10.92
C ALA A 215 -4.86 -33.21 -12.15
N LYS A 216 -4.83 -34.53 -11.94
CA LYS A 216 -4.52 -35.52 -12.99
C LYS A 216 -5.71 -36.37 -13.38
N THR A 217 -6.80 -36.27 -12.63
CA THR A 217 -8.03 -37.03 -12.80
C THR A 217 -9.16 -36.08 -13.11
N LYS A 218 -10.05 -36.51 -13.99
CA LYS A 218 -11.30 -35.84 -14.30
C LYS A 218 -12.10 -35.53 -13.02
N GLY A 219 -12.70 -34.34 -12.95
CA GLY A 219 -13.48 -33.92 -11.78
C GLY A 219 -13.73 -32.41 -11.76
N VAL A 220 -14.60 -31.98 -10.85
CA VAL A 220 -14.97 -30.58 -10.67
C VAL A 220 -14.63 -30.14 -9.26
N VAL A 221 -13.92 -29.03 -9.10
CA VAL A 221 -13.60 -28.45 -7.80
C VAL A 221 -13.85 -26.96 -7.81
N TRP A 222 -14.41 -26.46 -6.71
CA TRP A 222 -14.48 -25.04 -6.41
C TRP A 222 -13.37 -24.68 -5.42
N LEU A 223 -12.73 -23.55 -5.65
CA LEU A 223 -11.67 -22.98 -4.82
C LEU A 223 -12.03 -21.56 -4.44
N ASP A 224 -11.70 -21.16 -3.21
CA ASP A 224 -11.87 -19.80 -2.72
C ASP A 224 -10.85 -19.46 -1.62
N GLN A 225 -10.58 -18.17 -1.42
CA GLN A 225 -9.68 -17.62 -0.41
C GLN A 225 -8.34 -18.36 -0.37
N VAL A 226 -7.64 -18.39 -1.52
CA VAL A 226 -6.35 -19.07 -1.67
C VAL A 226 -5.21 -18.15 -1.22
N SER A 227 -4.77 -18.28 0.03
CA SER A 227 -3.69 -17.48 0.61
C SER A 227 -2.40 -18.29 0.74
N LEU A 228 -1.27 -17.64 0.46
CA LEU A 228 0.05 -18.22 0.67
C LEU A 228 0.95 -17.17 1.33
N MET A 229 1.29 -17.38 2.60
CA MET A 229 2.17 -16.49 3.35
C MET A 229 3.43 -17.23 3.83
N PRO A 230 4.61 -16.59 3.84
CA PRO A 230 5.76 -17.10 4.58
C PRO A 230 5.40 -17.33 6.06
N SER A 231 5.96 -18.37 6.68
CA SER A 231 5.72 -18.64 8.10
C SER A 231 6.46 -17.66 9.02
N ASP A 232 7.54 -17.06 8.54
CA ASP A 232 8.47 -16.20 9.24
C ASP A 232 8.21 -14.70 8.96
N THR A 233 6.93 -14.30 8.93
CA THR A 233 6.58 -12.87 8.83
C THR A 233 7.11 -12.08 10.02
N TYR A 234 7.33 -10.78 9.84
CA TYR A 234 7.88 -9.92 10.88
C TYR A 234 7.06 -10.03 12.16
N LYS A 235 7.69 -10.55 13.23
CA LYS A 235 7.07 -10.87 14.53
C LYS A 235 5.80 -11.77 14.48
N GLY A 236 5.52 -12.40 13.34
CA GLY A 236 4.26 -13.13 13.13
C GLY A 236 3.06 -12.23 12.80
N HIS A 237 3.27 -10.94 12.54
CA HIS A 237 2.19 -9.95 12.29
C HIS A 237 1.81 -9.82 10.81
N GLY A 238 2.34 -10.66 9.92
CA GLY A 238 1.94 -10.70 8.51
C GLY A 238 2.75 -9.81 7.57
N PHE A 239 3.75 -9.06 8.07
CA PHE A 239 4.60 -8.20 7.24
C PHE A 239 5.86 -8.90 6.71
N ARG A 240 6.38 -8.40 5.59
CA ARG A 240 7.68 -8.82 5.05
C ARG A 240 8.83 -8.24 5.88
N THR A 241 9.61 -9.12 6.50
CA THR A 241 10.67 -8.77 7.46
C THR A 241 11.70 -7.80 6.88
N GLU A 242 12.12 -8.00 5.64
CA GLU A 242 13.11 -7.17 4.97
C GLU A 242 12.61 -5.73 4.73
N LEU A 243 11.34 -5.57 4.35
CA LEU A 243 10.76 -4.24 4.09
C LEU A 243 10.51 -3.50 5.40
N ILE A 244 10.00 -4.17 6.44
CA ILE A 244 9.83 -3.56 7.76
C ILE A 244 11.17 -3.13 8.36
N SER A 245 12.23 -3.92 8.14
CA SER A 245 13.58 -3.55 8.58
C SER A 245 14.04 -2.22 7.93
N MET A 246 13.78 -2.02 6.64
CA MET A 246 14.08 -0.75 5.96
C MET A 246 13.26 0.41 6.52
N LEU A 247 11.99 0.20 6.88
CA LEU A 247 11.16 1.23 7.51
C LEU A 247 11.66 1.59 8.92
N LEU A 248 12.13 0.61 9.70
CA LEU A 248 12.74 0.84 11.02
C LEU A 248 14.01 1.69 10.92
N ASP A 249 14.83 1.49 9.88
CA ASP A 249 16.06 2.25 9.67
C ASP A 249 15.80 3.75 9.41
N LEU A 250 14.60 4.10 8.91
CA LEU A 250 14.16 5.50 8.79
C LEU A 250 13.87 6.16 10.15
N LYS A 251 13.71 5.36 11.22
CA LYS A 251 13.37 5.80 12.59
C LYS A 251 12.14 6.72 12.62
N PRO A 252 11.03 6.33 11.98
CA PRO A 252 9.84 7.16 11.90
C PRO A 252 9.26 7.42 13.28
N ARG A 253 8.71 8.62 13.47
CA ARG A 253 8.08 9.02 14.73
C ARG A 253 6.57 9.07 14.64
N PHE A 254 6.04 9.07 13.42
CA PHE A 254 4.64 8.87 13.11
C PHE A 254 4.46 8.06 11.82
N LEU A 255 3.29 7.44 11.67
CA LEU A 255 2.83 6.78 10.45
C LEU A 255 1.45 7.34 10.08
N ARG A 256 1.35 8.06 8.96
CA ARG A 256 0.08 8.53 8.36
C ARG A 256 -0.47 7.45 7.44
N PHE A 257 -1.63 6.89 7.77
CA PHE A 257 -2.26 5.78 7.04
C PHE A 257 -3.79 5.85 7.11
N PRO A 258 -4.52 5.15 6.22
CA PRO A 258 -4.06 4.48 5.00
C PRO A 258 -4.18 5.49 3.85
N GLY A 259 -3.69 6.71 4.10
CA GLY A 259 -4.23 7.94 3.53
C GLY A 259 -3.95 8.13 2.04
N GLY A 260 -3.82 9.39 1.66
CA GLY A 260 -3.83 9.78 0.26
C GLY A 260 -5.20 9.49 -0.36
N CYS A 261 -5.21 9.46 -1.68
CA CYS A 261 -6.43 9.27 -2.44
C CYS A 261 -7.06 7.88 -2.23
N PHE A 262 -6.32 6.90 -1.70
CA PHE A 262 -6.87 5.58 -1.35
C PHE A 262 -8.02 5.64 -0.35
N VAL A 263 -7.96 6.56 0.63
CA VAL A 263 -9.03 6.72 1.63
C VAL A 263 -10.30 7.33 1.03
N GLU A 264 -10.14 8.13 -0.02
CA GLU A 264 -11.21 8.85 -0.72
C GLU A 264 -11.90 7.95 -1.75
N GLY A 265 -11.10 7.25 -2.55
CA GLY A 265 -11.53 6.68 -3.82
C GLY A 265 -11.82 7.78 -4.87
N SER A 266 -11.90 7.37 -6.13
CA SER A 266 -12.48 8.23 -7.17
C SER A 266 -14.00 8.37 -6.97
N TRP A 267 -14.63 7.31 -6.49
CA TRP A 267 -16.05 7.25 -6.11
C TRP A 267 -16.21 6.69 -4.70
N LEU A 268 -17.17 7.18 -3.92
CA LEU A 268 -17.35 6.78 -2.52
C LEU A 268 -17.62 5.28 -2.32
N ARG A 269 -18.16 4.61 -3.33
CA ARG A 269 -18.35 3.14 -3.33
C ARG A 269 -17.04 2.36 -3.23
N ASN A 270 -15.92 2.97 -3.60
CA ASN A 270 -14.58 2.40 -3.63
C ASN A 270 -13.67 3.01 -2.56
N ALA A 271 -14.20 3.87 -1.69
CA ALA A 271 -13.43 4.43 -0.57
C ALA A 271 -13.09 3.33 0.45
N PHE A 272 -11.90 3.43 1.06
CA PHE A 272 -11.50 2.52 2.14
C PHE A 272 -12.50 2.53 3.31
N ARG A 273 -12.93 1.33 3.74
CA ARG A 273 -13.84 1.15 4.88
C ARG A 273 -13.16 0.34 5.99
N TRP A 274 -12.75 1.02 7.06
CA TRP A 274 -12.00 0.40 8.16
C TRP A 274 -12.67 -0.86 8.71
N ARG A 275 -14.01 -0.83 8.86
CA ARG A 275 -14.83 -1.93 9.39
C ARG A 275 -14.81 -3.18 8.51
N ASP A 276 -14.64 -3.01 7.20
CA ASP A 276 -14.52 -4.12 6.26
C ASP A 276 -13.09 -4.68 6.20
N SER A 277 -12.12 -3.96 6.77
CA SER A 277 -10.71 -4.34 6.84
C SER A 277 -10.29 -4.99 8.18
N ILE A 278 -11.24 -5.32 9.06
CA ILE A 278 -10.96 -5.97 10.36
C ILE A 278 -11.65 -7.34 10.45
N GLY A 279 -11.25 -8.13 11.45
CA GLY A 279 -11.71 -9.51 11.62
C GLY A 279 -10.96 -10.51 10.74
N PRO A 280 -11.48 -11.74 10.62
CA PRO A 280 -10.89 -12.80 9.80
C PRO A 280 -10.67 -12.34 8.35
N TRP A 281 -9.47 -12.56 7.81
CA TRP A 281 -9.09 -12.06 6.49
C TRP A 281 -9.92 -12.68 5.37
N GLU A 282 -10.36 -13.93 5.54
CA GLU A 282 -11.19 -14.66 4.57
C GLU A 282 -12.61 -14.08 4.44
N GLU A 283 -13.03 -13.22 5.38
CA GLU A 283 -14.32 -12.55 5.35
C GLU A 283 -14.24 -11.10 4.87
N ARG A 284 -13.04 -10.57 4.62
CA ARG A 284 -12.86 -9.16 4.20
C ARG A 284 -13.21 -9.04 2.72
N PRO A 285 -14.18 -8.19 2.35
CA PRO A 285 -14.65 -8.11 0.96
C PRO A 285 -13.59 -7.58 0.00
N GLY A 286 -12.60 -6.82 0.50
CA GLY A 286 -11.72 -6.04 -0.36
C GLY A 286 -12.48 -4.92 -1.08
N HIS A 287 -11.76 -4.18 -1.92
CA HIS A 287 -12.38 -3.23 -2.85
C HIS A 287 -11.43 -2.89 -4.01
N TYR A 288 -12.02 -2.35 -5.08
CA TYR A 288 -11.25 -1.86 -6.21
C TYR A 288 -10.71 -0.46 -5.89
N GLY A 289 -9.38 -0.34 -5.77
CA GLY A 289 -8.69 0.94 -5.64
C GLY A 289 -8.72 1.68 -6.96
N ASP A 290 -9.83 2.35 -7.26
CA ASP A 290 -10.10 3.01 -8.54
C ASP A 290 -9.24 4.24 -8.83
N VAL A 291 -8.52 4.76 -7.84
CA VAL A 291 -7.47 5.78 -8.04
C VAL A 291 -6.21 5.16 -8.64
N TRP A 292 -5.80 4.00 -8.12
CA TRP A 292 -4.52 3.36 -8.46
C TRP A 292 -4.66 2.14 -9.39
N ASN A 293 -5.90 1.81 -9.77
CA ASN A 293 -6.28 0.81 -10.77
C ASN A 293 -5.88 -0.64 -10.44
N TYR A 294 -6.02 -1.05 -9.19
CA TYR A 294 -5.91 -2.46 -8.83
C TYR A 294 -6.83 -2.84 -7.66
N TRP A 295 -7.11 -4.14 -7.57
CA TRP A 295 -7.89 -4.71 -6.49
C TRP A 295 -7.06 -4.85 -5.22
N THR A 296 -7.65 -4.49 -4.08
CA THR A 296 -7.08 -4.74 -2.76
C THR A 296 -7.99 -5.71 -2.02
N ASP A 297 -7.40 -6.70 -1.36
CA ASP A 297 -8.13 -7.67 -0.54
C ASP A 297 -8.37 -7.19 0.89
N ASP A 298 -7.96 -5.96 1.19
CA ASP A 298 -7.94 -5.36 2.53
C ASP A 298 -7.30 -6.27 3.61
N GLY A 299 -6.33 -7.10 3.19
CA GLY A 299 -5.53 -7.93 4.11
C GLY A 299 -4.64 -7.08 5.01
N LEU A 300 -4.09 -5.98 4.47
CA LEU A 300 -3.47 -4.91 5.24
C LEU A 300 -4.55 -3.87 5.60
N GLY A 301 -5.24 -4.11 6.71
CA GLY A 301 -6.37 -3.30 7.15
C GLY A 301 -6.04 -2.38 8.32
N TYR A 302 -7.09 -1.83 8.93
CA TYR A 302 -6.98 -0.87 10.03
C TYR A 302 -6.18 -1.41 11.22
N TYR A 303 -6.47 -2.65 11.62
CA TYR A 303 -5.76 -3.31 12.72
C TYR A 303 -4.27 -3.49 12.39
N GLU A 304 -3.97 -3.96 11.18
CA GLU A 304 -2.60 -4.22 10.77
C GLU A 304 -1.78 -2.92 10.72
N PHE A 305 -2.33 -1.78 10.28
CA PHE A 305 -1.61 -0.49 10.34
C PHE A 305 -1.38 0.04 11.76
N LEU A 306 -2.32 -0.19 12.68
CA LEU A 306 -2.13 0.14 14.10
C LEU A 306 -1.00 -0.73 14.69
N GLN A 307 -1.00 -2.02 14.39
CA GLN A 307 0.06 -2.95 14.78
C GLN A 307 1.42 -2.54 14.19
N LEU A 308 1.45 -2.13 12.91
CA LEU A 308 2.65 -1.64 12.25
C LEU A 308 3.19 -0.37 12.91
N SER A 309 2.31 0.55 13.31
CA SER A 309 2.72 1.78 14.02
C SER A 309 3.42 1.45 15.34
N GLU A 310 2.87 0.50 16.11
CA GLU A 310 3.49 0.00 17.35
C GLU A 310 4.84 -0.68 17.07
N ASP A 311 4.90 -1.51 16.04
CA ASP A 311 6.11 -2.22 15.62
C ASP A 311 7.25 -1.30 15.20
N LEU A 312 6.91 -0.16 14.59
CA LEU A 312 7.86 0.88 14.20
C LEU A 312 8.22 1.84 15.35
N GLY A 313 7.52 1.76 16.49
CA GLY A 313 7.63 2.75 17.57
C GLY A 313 7.18 4.16 17.14
N ALA A 314 6.24 4.23 16.20
CA ALA A 314 5.72 5.44 15.58
C ALA A 314 4.29 5.72 16.05
N ALA A 315 3.93 7.00 16.21
CA ALA A 315 2.56 7.39 16.52
C ALA A 315 1.64 7.17 15.29
N PRO A 316 0.52 6.45 15.41
CA PRO A 316 -0.44 6.33 14.33
C PRO A 316 -1.15 7.67 14.08
N VAL A 317 -1.22 8.08 12.82
CA VAL A 317 -2.05 9.19 12.33
C VAL A 317 -3.14 8.57 11.44
N TRP A 318 -4.34 8.44 12.02
CA TRP A 318 -5.48 7.80 11.37
C TRP A 318 -6.16 8.77 10.40
N VAL A 319 -5.99 8.52 9.11
CA VAL A 319 -6.67 9.25 8.02
C VAL A 319 -7.94 8.50 7.67
N PHE A 320 -9.08 9.20 7.63
CA PHE A 320 -10.36 8.57 7.30
C PHE A 320 -11.17 9.39 6.31
N ASN A 321 -12.07 8.72 5.59
CA ASN A 321 -12.99 9.34 4.65
C ASN A 321 -14.02 10.21 5.39
N ASN A 322 -14.10 11.49 5.03
CA ASN A 322 -15.02 12.47 5.64
C ASN A 322 -16.35 12.63 4.87
N GLY A 323 -16.72 11.63 4.08
CA GLY A 323 -17.87 11.68 3.17
C GLY A 323 -17.56 12.28 1.81
N ILE A 324 -16.28 12.39 1.43
CA ILE A 324 -15.84 12.94 0.14
C ILE A 324 -14.98 11.91 -0.58
N SER A 325 -15.10 11.91 -1.89
CA SER A 325 -14.23 11.24 -2.85
C SER A 325 -13.86 12.23 -3.95
N HIS A 326 -13.06 11.83 -4.95
CA HIS A 326 -12.75 12.73 -6.05
C HIS A 326 -14.00 13.24 -6.80
N HIS A 327 -15.07 12.43 -6.89
CA HIS A 327 -16.28 12.76 -7.65
C HIS A 327 -17.58 12.87 -6.84
N ASP A 328 -17.67 12.25 -5.67
CA ASP A 328 -18.85 12.29 -4.82
C ASP A 328 -18.61 13.12 -3.55
N GLU A 329 -19.64 13.83 -3.10
CA GLU A 329 -19.67 14.52 -1.80
C GLU A 329 -20.99 14.21 -1.08
N VAL A 330 -20.91 13.70 0.15
CA VAL A 330 -22.08 13.53 1.01
C VAL A 330 -22.46 14.89 1.59
N ASP A 331 -23.71 15.28 1.39
CA ASP A 331 -24.29 16.48 1.98
C ASP A 331 -24.13 16.47 3.51
N THR A 332 -23.76 17.61 4.09
CA THR A 332 -23.53 17.75 5.53
C THR A 332 -24.73 17.33 6.40
N THR A 333 -25.96 17.42 5.89
CA THR A 333 -27.16 16.96 6.60
C THR A 333 -27.25 15.43 6.70
N ALA A 334 -26.55 14.70 5.81
CA ALA A 334 -26.54 13.24 5.74
C ALA A 334 -25.24 12.59 6.27
N ILE A 335 -24.27 13.37 6.76
CA ILE A 335 -22.94 12.85 7.16
C ILE A 335 -22.92 12.07 8.49
N ALA A 336 -24.00 12.13 9.29
CA ALA A 336 -24.04 11.55 10.63
C ALA A 336 -23.63 10.05 10.71
N PRO A 337 -24.01 9.16 9.77
CA PRO A 337 -23.54 7.77 9.78
C PRO A 337 -22.03 7.63 9.64
N PHE A 338 -21.37 8.49 8.85
CA PHE A 338 -19.91 8.48 8.70
C PHE A 338 -19.25 8.93 10.00
N VAL A 339 -19.78 9.97 10.65
CA VAL A 339 -19.26 10.43 11.96
C VAL A 339 -19.32 9.30 12.99
N LYS A 340 -20.45 8.59 13.07
CA LYS A 340 -20.57 7.44 13.97
C LYS A 340 -19.57 6.33 13.61
N ASP A 341 -19.41 6.01 12.34
CA ASP A 341 -18.48 4.97 11.88
C ASP A 341 -17.04 5.26 12.29
N ILE A 342 -16.63 6.53 12.28
CA ILE A 342 -15.30 6.94 12.73
C ILE A 342 -15.16 6.94 14.25
N LEU A 343 -16.20 7.34 15.01
CA LEU A 343 -16.18 7.17 16.47
C LEU A 343 -16.05 5.70 16.87
N ASP A 344 -16.72 4.80 16.15
CA ASP A 344 -16.59 3.34 16.31
C ASP A 344 -15.13 2.90 16.03
N SER A 345 -14.45 3.47 15.01
CA SER A 345 -13.03 3.17 14.75
C SER A 345 -12.10 3.63 15.88
N LEU A 346 -12.40 4.76 16.50
CA LEU A 346 -11.65 5.27 17.65
C LEU A 346 -11.92 4.43 18.91
N GLU A 347 -13.14 3.95 19.10
CA GLU A 347 -13.46 3.00 20.16
C GLU A 347 -12.75 1.64 19.92
N PHE A 348 -12.64 1.18 18.67
CA PHE A 348 -11.84 0.01 18.32
C PHE A 348 -10.38 0.18 18.74
N ALA A 349 -9.79 1.34 18.43
CA ALA A 349 -8.38 1.58 18.75
C ALA A 349 -8.15 1.84 20.24
N ARG A 350 -9.02 2.61 20.91
CA ARG A 350 -8.76 3.16 22.26
C ARG A 350 -9.64 2.60 23.38
N GLY A 351 -10.76 1.97 23.05
CA GLY A 351 -11.73 1.43 24.03
C GLY A 351 -11.14 0.29 24.84
N SER A 352 -11.72 0.03 26.02
CA SER A 352 -11.35 -1.13 26.84
C SER A 352 -11.74 -2.44 26.14
N ALA A 353 -11.14 -3.56 26.52
CA ALA A 353 -11.45 -4.87 25.92
C ALA A 353 -12.92 -5.31 26.14
N GLU A 354 -13.66 -4.67 27.03
CA GLU A 354 -15.07 -4.92 27.32
C GLU A 354 -16.02 -4.02 26.52
N SER A 355 -15.49 -3.01 25.83
CA SER A 355 -16.28 -2.08 25.02
C SER A 355 -16.73 -2.75 23.71
N THR A 356 -17.68 -2.13 23.00
CA THR A 356 -18.27 -2.74 21.80
C THR A 356 -17.20 -3.01 20.75
N TRP A 357 -16.35 -2.02 20.48
CA TRP A 357 -15.29 -2.14 19.48
C TRP A 357 -13.95 -2.58 20.06
N GLY A 358 -13.66 -2.24 21.32
CA GLY A 358 -12.45 -2.72 21.99
C GLY A 358 -12.45 -4.24 22.19
N SER A 359 -13.62 -4.87 22.37
CA SER A 359 -13.74 -6.34 22.41
C SER A 359 -13.42 -6.99 21.06
N VAL A 360 -13.71 -6.33 19.94
CA VAL A 360 -13.32 -6.82 18.61
C VAL A 360 -11.80 -6.78 18.46
N ARG A 361 -11.15 -5.67 18.86
CA ARG A 361 -9.67 -5.56 18.89
C ARG A 361 -9.05 -6.65 19.77
N ALA A 362 -9.60 -6.85 20.97
CA ALA A 362 -9.13 -7.89 21.89
C ALA A 362 -9.27 -9.30 21.32
N ALA A 363 -10.39 -9.60 20.65
CA ALA A 363 -10.63 -10.89 19.98
C ALA A 363 -9.68 -11.12 18.79
N MET A 364 -9.17 -10.05 18.17
CA MET A 364 -8.13 -10.11 17.14
C MET A 364 -6.71 -10.32 17.71
N GLY A 365 -6.57 -10.42 19.04
CA GLY A 365 -5.30 -10.75 19.71
C GLY A 365 -4.61 -9.57 20.39
N HIS A 366 -5.20 -8.36 20.37
CA HIS A 366 -4.61 -7.18 20.99
C HIS A 366 -5.58 -6.52 22.00
N PRO A 367 -5.57 -6.98 23.27
CA PRO A 367 -6.49 -6.46 24.28
C PRO A 367 -6.18 -5.02 24.72
N GLU A 368 -4.92 -4.58 24.57
CA GLU A 368 -4.50 -3.25 25.02
C GLU A 368 -4.91 -2.15 24.03
N PRO A 369 -5.25 -0.93 24.49
CA PRO A 369 -5.52 0.18 23.58
C PRO A 369 -4.30 0.61 22.76
N PHE A 370 -4.50 0.91 21.48
CA PHE A 370 -3.49 1.59 20.65
C PHE A 370 -3.42 3.09 21.01
N PRO A 371 -2.21 3.70 20.98
CA PRO A 371 -2.03 5.10 21.36
C PRO A 371 -2.37 6.08 20.22
N VAL A 372 -3.59 5.99 19.68
CA VAL A 372 -4.08 6.92 18.63
C VAL A 372 -4.27 8.31 19.22
N LYS A 373 -3.34 9.21 18.89
CA LYS A 373 -3.32 10.61 19.32
C LYS A 373 -3.64 11.60 18.20
N TYR A 374 -3.58 11.15 16.95
CA TYR A 374 -3.71 12.00 15.78
C TYR A 374 -4.74 11.40 14.83
N VAL A 375 -5.63 12.26 14.33
CA VAL A 375 -6.56 11.91 13.26
C VAL A 375 -6.56 12.98 12.19
N ALA A 376 -6.65 12.57 10.92
CA ALA A 376 -6.82 13.47 9.79
C ALA A 376 -8.23 13.29 9.20
N ILE A 377 -8.95 14.39 9.08
CA ILE A 377 -10.37 14.40 8.69
C ILE A 377 -10.46 14.61 7.18
N GLY A 378 -10.38 13.52 6.42
CA GLY A 378 -10.31 13.54 4.95
C GLY A 378 -8.89 13.66 4.40
N ASN A 379 -8.78 13.85 3.08
CA ASN A 379 -7.51 14.03 2.36
C ASN A 379 -7.70 15.03 1.19
N GLU A 380 -6.90 16.09 1.13
CA GLU A 380 -6.91 17.10 0.03
C GLU A 380 -8.30 17.71 -0.35
N ASP A 381 -9.28 17.65 0.56
CA ASP A 381 -10.67 18.00 0.28
C ASP A 381 -11.00 19.49 0.41
N CYS A 382 -10.04 20.33 0.79
CA CYS A 382 -10.32 21.71 1.23
C CYS A 382 -11.15 22.55 0.26
N GLY A 383 -11.02 22.31 -1.06
CA GLY A 383 -11.75 23.01 -2.11
C GLY A 383 -13.16 22.47 -2.40
N LYS A 384 -13.60 21.41 -1.72
CA LYS A 384 -14.89 20.74 -1.93
C LYS A 384 -16.02 21.44 -1.19
N GLU A 385 -17.22 21.45 -1.78
CA GLU A 385 -18.35 22.23 -1.28
C GLU A 385 -18.75 21.83 0.15
N ASN A 386 -18.83 20.52 0.41
CA ASN A 386 -19.30 19.97 1.68
C ASN A 386 -18.18 19.78 2.72
N TYR A 387 -16.91 19.99 2.36
CA TYR A 387 -15.78 19.68 3.25
C TYR A 387 -15.91 20.37 4.61
N ARG A 388 -16.10 21.69 4.61
CA ARG A 388 -16.16 22.47 5.85
C ARG A 388 -17.29 22.02 6.76
N GLY A 389 -18.47 21.77 6.19
CA GLY A 389 -19.64 21.30 6.94
C GLY A 389 -19.41 19.91 7.53
N ASN A 390 -18.89 18.99 6.72
CA ASN A 390 -18.56 17.62 7.15
C ASN A 390 -17.47 17.63 8.22
N TYR A 391 -16.36 18.34 7.99
CA TYR A 391 -15.25 18.51 8.92
C TYR A 391 -15.74 18.94 10.30
N LEU A 392 -16.60 19.97 10.39
CA LEU A 392 -17.12 20.46 11.66
C LEU A 392 -17.96 19.41 12.40
N LYS A 393 -18.67 18.53 11.70
CA LYS A 393 -19.41 17.42 12.31
C LYS A 393 -18.46 16.38 12.92
N PHE A 394 -17.40 16.00 12.21
CA PHE A 394 -16.37 15.11 12.74
C PHE A 394 -15.58 15.76 13.89
N TYR A 395 -15.10 16.98 13.70
CA TYR A 395 -14.33 17.73 14.70
C TYR A 395 -15.07 17.81 16.03
N ASN A 396 -16.33 18.24 16.02
CA ASN A 396 -17.11 18.40 17.24
C ASN A 396 -17.35 17.07 17.95
N ALA A 397 -17.73 16.04 17.20
CA ALA A 397 -18.02 14.72 17.77
C ALA A 397 -16.75 14.05 18.34
N ILE A 398 -15.62 14.15 17.64
CA ILE A 398 -14.34 13.62 18.11
C ILE A 398 -13.83 14.40 19.30
N ARG A 399 -13.91 15.74 19.28
CA ARG A 399 -13.47 16.58 20.42
C ARG A 399 -14.29 16.31 21.68
N GLU A 400 -15.60 16.07 21.53
CA GLU A 400 -16.48 15.72 22.64
C GLU A 400 -16.13 14.35 23.24
N ALA A 401 -15.94 13.33 22.40
CA ALA A 401 -15.67 11.96 22.84
C ALA A 401 -14.21 11.73 23.30
N TYR A 402 -13.26 12.39 22.64
CA TYR A 402 -11.81 12.19 22.78
C TYR A 402 -11.06 13.54 22.79
N PRO A 403 -11.20 14.34 23.87
CA PRO A 403 -10.68 15.71 23.90
C PRO A 403 -9.16 15.81 23.77
N ASP A 404 -8.43 14.72 24.02
CA ASP A 404 -6.98 14.63 23.93
C ASP A 404 -6.44 14.28 22.53
N ILE A 405 -7.30 13.86 21.60
CA ILE A 405 -6.90 13.63 20.20
C ILE A 405 -6.63 14.97 19.52
N GLN A 406 -5.53 15.02 18.76
CA GLN A 406 -5.20 16.13 17.89
C GLN A 406 -5.80 15.91 16.50
N MET A 407 -6.60 16.86 16.04
CA MET A 407 -7.25 16.82 14.73
C MET A 407 -6.46 17.62 13.70
N ILE A 408 -6.16 16.95 12.59
CA ILE A 408 -5.47 17.49 11.43
C ILE A 408 -6.53 17.86 10.39
N SER A 409 -6.56 19.13 10.00
CA SER A 409 -7.29 19.59 8.82
C SER A 409 -6.47 19.33 7.55
N ASN A 410 -7.10 18.95 6.45
CA ASN A 410 -6.43 18.83 5.16
C ASN A 410 -6.41 20.16 4.36
N CYS A 411 -6.89 21.25 4.96
CA CYS A 411 -6.74 22.60 4.42
C CYS A 411 -5.38 23.20 4.76
N ASP A 412 -4.73 23.83 3.78
CA ASP A 412 -3.46 24.54 3.99
C ASP A 412 -3.62 25.79 4.89
N GLY A 413 -3.03 25.73 6.09
CA GLY A 413 -2.94 26.84 7.04
C GLY A 413 -1.64 27.65 6.97
N SER A 414 -0.74 27.35 6.02
CA SER A 414 0.58 27.97 5.92
C SER A 414 0.53 29.45 5.53
N SER A 415 -0.43 29.81 4.67
CA SER A 415 -0.55 31.13 4.06
C SER A 415 -1.59 32.04 4.75
N GLY A 416 -2.40 31.50 5.67
CA GLY A 416 -3.44 32.25 6.37
C GLY A 416 -4.17 31.39 7.42
N PRO A 417 -4.96 32.02 8.31
CA PRO A 417 -5.73 31.28 9.30
C PRO A 417 -6.79 30.41 8.62
N LEU A 418 -6.96 29.19 9.13
CA LEU A 418 -8.10 28.34 8.77
C LEU A 418 -9.41 28.99 9.22
N ASP A 419 -10.49 28.76 8.48
CA ASP A 419 -11.84 29.26 8.76
C ASP A 419 -12.69 28.31 9.65
N HIS A 420 -12.03 27.31 10.20
CA HIS A 420 -12.54 26.26 11.07
C HIS A 420 -11.46 25.86 12.10
N PRO A 421 -11.83 25.27 13.25
CA PRO A 421 -10.86 24.90 14.27
C PRO A 421 -10.06 23.66 13.85
N ALA A 422 -8.78 23.63 14.17
CA ALA A 422 -7.89 22.48 13.99
C ALA A 422 -6.73 22.57 15.00
N ASP A 423 -6.10 21.45 15.35
CA ASP A 423 -4.86 21.47 16.13
C ASP A 423 -3.62 21.50 15.22
N LEU A 424 -3.74 20.85 14.06
CA LEU A 424 -2.72 20.68 13.03
C LEU A 424 -3.34 20.89 11.65
N TYR A 425 -2.51 21.15 10.65
CA TYR A 425 -2.95 21.11 9.25
C TYR A 425 -1.96 20.35 8.36
N ASP A 426 -2.49 19.78 7.28
CA ASP A 426 -1.69 19.09 6.28
C ASP A 426 -1.29 20.07 5.18
N PHE A 427 -0.03 19.98 4.74
CA PHE A 427 0.51 20.77 3.63
C PHE A 427 1.22 19.86 2.66
N HIS A 428 0.68 19.73 1.46
CA HIS A 428 1.22 18.88 0.42
C HIS A 428 1.86 19.71 -0.70
N VAL A 429 3.05 19.31 -1.13
CA VAL A 429 3.72 19.91 -2.28
C VAL A 429 4.42 18.84 -3.11
N TYR A 430 4.07 18.80 -4.39
CA TYR A 430 4.74 17.98 -5.40
C TYR A 430 5.32 18.90 -6.46
N THR A 431 6.64 19.13 -6.40
CA THR A 431 7.31 20.10 -7.28
C THR A 431 8.76 19.68 -7.58
N GLY A 432 9.37 20.30 -8.58
CA GLY A 432 10.78 20.03 -8.92
C GLY A 432 11.76 20.49 -7.84
N SER A 433 12.94 19.87 -7.78
CA SER A 433 13.94 20.12 -6.74
C SER A 433 14.33 21.59 -6.54
N ARG A 434 14.45 22.36 -7.64
CA ARG A 434 14.74 23.81 -7.59
C ARG A 434 13.61 24.62 -6.95
N ALA A 435 12.37 24.29 -7.27
CA ALA A 435 11.20 24.95 -6.68
C ALA A 435 11.10 24.62 -5.19
N LEU A 436 11.27 23.34 -4.82
CA LEU A 436 11.29 22.91 -3.41
C LEU A 436 12.38 23.63 -2.61
N PHE A 437 13.59 23.74 -3.14
CA PHE A 437 14.67 24.50 -2.47
C PHE A 437 14.33 25.98 -2.31
N SER A 438 13.58 26.56 -3.26
CA SER A 438 13.14 27.96 -3.20
C SER A 438 12.05 28.19 -2.14
N MET A 439 11.38 27.12 -1.70
CA MET A 439 10.35 27.11 -0.65
C MET A 439 10.90 26.96 0.77
N LYS A 440 12.23 27.03 0.98
CA LYS A 440 12.86 26.88 2.31
C LYS A 440 12.33 27.81 3.42
N ASN A 441 11.70 28.93 3.05
CA ASN A 441 11.14 29.91 3.97
C ASN A 441 9.59 29.85 4.07
N THR A 442 8.94 28.80 3.54
CA THR A 442 7.47 28.70 3.47
C THR A 442 6.80 28.94 4.82
N PHE A 443 7.39 28.44 5.92
CA PHE A 443 6.79 28.49 7.25
C PHE A 443 7.37 29.57 8.17
N ASP A 444 8.27 30.44 7.66
CA ASP A 444 8.96 31.45 8.47
C ASP A 444 7.98 32.45 9.09
N ASN A 445 6.97 32.84 8.32
CA ASN A 445 5.96 33.83 8.68
C ASN A 445 4.61 33.23 9.14
N THR A 446 4.50 31.90 9.18
CA THR A 446 3.27 31.23 9.63
C THR A 446 2.99 31.57 11.10
N SER A 447 1.72 31.79 11.42
CA SER A 447 1.28 32.15 12.77
C SER A 447 1.77 31.15 13.82
N ARG A 448 2.24 31.66 14.96
CA ARG A 448 2.70 30.82 16.08
C ARG A 448 1.61 30.52 17.11
N SER A 449 0.43 31.10 16.98
CA SER A 449 -0.72 30.91 17.87
C SER A 449 -1.86 30.09 17.27
N GLY A 450 -1.73 29.63 16.02
CA GLY A 450 -2.73 28.81 15.32
C GLY A 450 -2.39 27.31 15.31
N PRO A 451 -3.15 26.54 14.50
CA PRO A 451 -2.84 25.15 14.18
C PRO A 451 -1.37 24.99 13.75
N LYS A 452 -0.77 23.86 14.12
CA LYS A 452 0.67 23.61 13.91
C LYS A 452 0.99 22.95 12.59
#